data_AF-A0AAW3Z2W2-F1
#
_entry.id   AF-A0AAW3Z2W2-F1
#
_cell.length_a   1.000
_cell.length_b   1.000
_cell.length_c   1.000
_cell.angle_alpha   90.00
_cell.angle_beta   90.00
_cell.angle_gamma   90.00
#
_symmetry.space_group_name_H-M   'P 1'
#
loop_
_entity.id
_entity.type
_entity.pdbx_description
1 polymer ?
#
loop_
_entity_poly.entity_id
_entity_poly.type
_entity_poly.pdbx_seq_one_letter_code
_entity_poly.pdbx_strand_id
1 'polypeptide(L)'
;MKKGIVLKLFTLTTALCMLILATIFIGQTIFFKQYYANRKVEDIKVNLNSFEKNYLNYTGNAEGIQKLEQDFFRENNTWITTLDKNGNLKHADDFYFEVTIDRRQQKSFGQQIFKIP
;
A
#
# COMPACT_ATOMS: atom_id res chain seq x y z
N MET A 1 11.34 59.73 14.25
CA MET A 1 12.35 58.94 13.51
C MET A 1 12.49 57.48 13.99
N LYS A 2 12.44 57.17 15.30
CA LYS A 2 12.66 55.79 15.81
C LYS A 2 11.60 54.75 15.43
N LYS A 3 10.31 55.11 15.35
CA LYS A 3 9.20 54.18 15.02
C LYS A 3 9.34 53.49 13.65
N GLY A 4 9.83 54.21 12.64
CA GLY A 4 9.97 53.66 11.28
C GLY A 4 11.11 52.63 11.16
N ILE A 5 12.20 52.82 11.91
CA ILE A 5 13.33 51.89 11.94
C ILE A 5 12.92 50.61 12.66
N VAL A 6 12.25 50.73 13.80
CA VAL A 6 11.75 49.59 14.58
C VAL A 6 10.74 48.77 13.76
N LEU A 7 9.83 49.45 13.04
CA LEU A 7 8.86 48.77 12.17
C LEU A 7 9.56 48.00 11.05
N LYS A 8 10.52 48.63 10.34
CA LYS A 8 11.29 47.97 9.27
C LYS A 8 12.03 46.74 9.77
N LEU A 9 12.66 46.85 10.94
CA LEU A 9 13.40 45.74 11.55
C LEU A 9 12.45 44.60 11.90
N PHE A 10 11.30 44.91 12.52
CA PHE A 10 10.26 43.94 12.86
C PHE A 10 9.70 43.23 11.62
N THR A 11 9.33 43.98 10.57
CA THR A 11 8.82 43.37 9.33
C THR A 11 9.86 42.47 8.69
N LEU A 12 11.14 42.85 8.73
CA LEU A 12 12.24 42.03 8.19
C LEU A 12 12.38 40.71 8.96
N THR A 13 12.38 40.74 10.30
CA THR A 13 12.45 39.50 11.10
C THR A 13 11.21 38.64 10.92
N THR A 14 10.01 39.22 10.89
CA THR A 14 8.78 38.46 10.64
C THR A 14 8.81 37.80 9.26
N ALA A 15 9.26 38.52 8.22
CA ALA A 15 9.39 37.95 6.88
C ALA A 15 10.41 36.81 6.84
N LEU A 16 11.56 36.96 7.52
CA LEU A 16 12.57 35.90 7.61
C LEU A 16 12.02 34.66 8.35
N CYS A 17 11.32 34.86 9.48
CA CYS A 17 10.68 33.77 10.20
C CYS A 17 9.61 33.07 9.34
N MET A 18 8.77 33.81 8.63
CA MET A 18 7.79 33.24 7.72
C MET A 18 8.44 32.46 6.58
N LEU A 19 9.55 32.95 6.03
CA LEU A 19 10.31 32.25 4.99
C LEU A 19 10.86 30.91 5.52
N ILE A 20 11.46 30.91 6.71
CA ILE A 20 11.97 29.68 7.34
C ILE A 20 10.83 28.67 7.59
N LEU A 21 9.69 29.12 8.09
CA LEU A 21 8.53 28.25 8.30
C LEU A 21 7.99 27.68 6.98
N ALA A 22 7.90 28.52 5.94
CA ALA A 22 7.43 28.10 4.63
C ALA A 22 8.36 27.05 4.01
N THR A 23 9.68 27.23 4.10
CA THR A 23 10.63 26.24 3.58
C THR A 23 10.58 24.93 4.35
N ILE A 24 10.42 24.97 5.68
CA ILE A 24 10.20 23.76 6.48
C ILE A 24 8.91 23.06 6.03
N PHE A 25 7.79 23.77 5.92
CA PHE A 25 6.51 23.18 5.49
C PHE A 25 6.57 22.57 4.09
N ILE A 26 7.22 23.25 3.14
CA ILE A 26 7.41 22.74 1.77
C ILE A 26 8.32 21.51 1.78
N GLY A 27 9.42 21.55 2.54
CA GLY A 27 10.29 20.39 2.74
C GLY A 27 9.52 19.21 3.33
N GLN A 28 8.73 19.44 4.38
CA GLN A 28 7.92 18.41 5.01
C GLN A 28 6.85 17.85 4.07
N THR A 29 6.25 18.65 3.19
CA THR A 29 5.17 18.17 2.32
C THR A 29 5.68 17.44 1.08
N ILE A 30 6.75 17.94 0.45
CA ILE A 30 7.26 17.39 -0.82
C ILE A 30 8.30 16.29 -0.57
N PHE A 31 9.27 16.55 0.29
CA PHE A 31 10.41 15.63 0.50
C PHE A 31 9.98 14.38 1.25
N PHE A 32 9.19 14.51 2.32
CA PHE A 32 8.74 13.34 3.07
C PHE A 32 7.87 12.42 2.22
N LYS A 33 6.96 12.94 1.39
CA LYS A 33 6.12 12.07 0.57
C LYS A 33 6.96 11.16 -0.34
N GLN A 34 7.93 11.74 -1.06
CA GLN A 34 8.79 10.99 -1.98
C GLN A 34 9.75 10.07 -1.22
N TYR A 35 10.38 10.57 -0.15
CA TYR A 35 11.35 9.83 0.65
C TYR A 35 10.71 8.64 1.38
N TYR A 36 9.59 8.84 2.06
CA TYR A 36 8.88 7.75 2.73
C TYR A 36 8.32 6.75 1.73
N ALA A 37 7.79 7.19 0.58
CA ALA A 37 7.34 6.26 -0.45
C ALA A 37 8.49 5.38 -0.95
N ASN A 38 9.63 5.98 -1.32
CA ASN A 38 10.78 5.24 -1.83
C ASN A 38 11.36 4.29 -0.79
N ARG A 39 11.56 4.76 0.44
CA ARG A 39 12.07 3.92 1.54
C ARG A 39 11.11 2.78 1.88
N LYS A 40 9.79 3.07 1.92
CA LYS A 40 8.76 2.04 2.12
C LYS A 40 8.79 1.00 1.01
N VAL A 41 8.93 1.41 -0.24
CA VAL A 41 9.04 0.49 -1.38
C VAL A 41 10.28 -0.39 -1.27
N GLU A 42 11.43 0.16 -0.88
CA GLU A 42 12.66 -0.61 -0.69
C GLU A 42 12.52 -1.63 0.44
N ASP A 43 12.01 -1.22 1.61
CA ASP A 43 11.79 -2.11 2.75
C ASP A 43 10.82 -3.24 2.39
N ILE A 44 9.70 -2.92 1.72
CA ILE A 44 8.71 -3.92 1.28
C ILE A 44 9.30 -4.88 0.26
N LYS A 45 10.16 -4.43 -0.67
CA LYS A 45 10.82 -5.34 -1.64
C LYS A 45 11.70 -6.37 -0.95
N VAL A 46 12.47 -5.96 0.06
CA VAL A 46 13.31 -6.88 0.84
C VAL A 46 12.45 -7.89 1.57
N ASN A 47 11.37 -7.43 2.22
CA ASN A 47 10.48 -8.28 2.98
C ASN A 47 9.66 -9.21 2.08
N LEU A 48 9.32 -8.78 0.86
CA LEU A 48 8.66 -9.60 -0.15
C LEU A 48 9.53 -10.80 -0.57
N ASN A 49 10.83 -10.58 -0.76
CA ASN A 49 11.77 -11.69 -1.06
C ASN A 49 11.86 -12.70 0.09
N SER A 50 11.73 -12.24 1.34
CA SER A 50 11.68 -13.11 2.52
C SER A 50 10.36 -13.90 2.56
N PHE A 51 9.25 -13.22 2.29
CA PHE A 51 7.92 -13.84 2.20
C PHE A 51 7.90 -14.95 1.14
N GLU A 52 8.41 -14.68 -0.08
CA GLU A 52 8.47 -15.66 -1.16
C GLU A 52 9.20 -16.95 -0.75
N LYS A 53 10.39 -16.81 -0.13
CA LYS A 53 11.17 -17.96 0.35
C LYS A 53 10.43 -18.78 1.40
N ASN A 54 9.77 -18.10 2.34
CA ASN A 54 9.02 -18.75 3.40
C ASN A 54 7.74 -19.40 2.86
N TYR A 55 7.08 -18.77 1.88
CA TYR A 55 5.87 -19.29 1.25
C TYR A 55 6.10 -20.67 0.63
N LEU A 56 7.24 -20.87 -0.03
CA LEU A 56 7.61 -22.16 -0.61
C LEU A 56 7.65 -23.29 0.43
N ASN A 57 8.02 -22.99 1.68
CA ASN A 57 8.07 -23.96 2.78
C ASN A 57 6.69 -24.35 3.31
N TYR A 58 5.66 -23.53 3.06
CA TYR A 58 4.28 -23.78 3.48
C TYR A 58 3.36 -24.18 2.32
N THR A 59 3.92 -24.51 1.14
CA THR A 59 3.13 -24.91 -0.03
C THR A 59 2.20 -26.08 0.32
N GLY A 60 0.89 -25.88 0.18
CA GLY A 60 -0.13 -26.88 0.50
C GLY A 60 -0.61 -26.87 1.96
N ASN A 61 -0.06 -26.01 2.82
CA ASN A 61 -0.53 -25.77 4.18
C ASN A 61 -1.23 -24.40 4.26
N ALA A 62 -2.56 -24.40 4.15
CA ALA A 62 -3.37 -23.18 4.15
C ALA A 62 -3.23 -22.36 5.45
N GLU A 63 -3.21 -23.00 6.62
CA GLU A 63 -3.03 -22.31 7.90
C GLU A 63 -1.65 -21.66 8.02
N GLY A 64 -0.61 -22.35 7.54
CA GLY A 64 0.76 -21.84 7.50
C GLY A 64 0.90 -20.60 6.61
N ILE A 65 0.24 -20.63 5.44
CA ILE A 65 0.20 -19.49 4.52
C ILE A 65 -0.57 -18.32 5.13
N GLN A 66 -1.75 -18.55 5.72
CA GLN A 66 -2.54 -17.50 6.35
C GLN A 66 -1.78 -16.82 7.49
N LYS A 67 -1.07 -17.61 8.31
CA LYS A 67 -0.19 -17.07 9.37
C LYS A 67 0.94 -16.23 8.78
N LEU A 68 1.57 -16.69 7.69
CA LEU A 68 2.64 -15.95 7.03
C LEU A 68 2.16 -14.61 6.49
N GLU A 69 0.97 -14.54 5.89
CA GLU A 69 0.35 -13.30 5.42
C GLU A 69 0.00 -12.36 6.60
N GLN A 70 -0.52 -12.90 7.71
CA GLN A 70 -0.82 -12.13 8.91
C GLN A 70 0.46 -11.57 9.57
N ASP A 71 1.52 -12.37 9.64
CA ASP A 71 2.81 -11.96 10.17
C ASP A 71 3.42 -10.86 9.29
N PHE A 72 3.34 -11.02 7.95
CA PHE A 72 3.75 -9.97 7.02
C PHE A 72 2.99 -8.66 7.26
N PHE A 73 1.67 -8.71 7.44
CA PHE A 73 0.89 -7.53 7.77
C PHE A 73 1.32 -6.89 9.09
N ARG A 74 1.52 -7.67 10.14
CA ARG A 74 1.92 -7.17 11.47
C ARG A 74 3.29 -6.48 11.44
N GLU A 75 4.24 -7.04 10.69
CA GLU A 75 5.60 -6.52 10.59
C GLU A 75 5.72 -5.33 9.63
N ASN A 76 4.90 -5.31 8.58
CA ASN A 76 5.03 -4.34 7.50
C ASN A 76 3.93 -3.29 7.48
N ASN A 77 2.86 -3.45 8.26
CA ASN A 77 1.64 -2.66 8.14
C ASN A 77 1.18 -2.55 6.66
N THR A 78 1.24 -3.67 5.94
CA THR A 78 0.96 -3.77 4.50
C THR A 78 0.37 -5.14 4.22
N TRP A 79 -0.77 -5.19 3.54
CA TRP A 79 -1.36 -6.46 3.14
C TRP A 79 -0.63 -7.07 1.95
N ILE A 80 -0.56 -8.40 1.97
CA ILE A 80 -0.02 -9.21 0.89
C ILE A 80 -1.02 -10.31 0.59
N THR A 81 -1.10 -10.73 -0.66
CA THR A 81 -1.90 -11.88 -1.10
C THR A 81 -1.14 -12.60 -2.20
N THR A 82 -1.45 -13.87 -2.39
CA THR A 82 -0.84 -14.69 -3.43
C THR A 82 -1.84 -14.97 -4.55
N LEU A 83 -1.35 -14.96 -5.80
CA LEU A 83 -2.17 -15.19 -6.98
C LEU A 83 -1.80 -16.52 -7.65
N ASP A 84 -2.77 -17.13 -8.32
CA ASP A 84 -2.51 -18.21 -9.27
C ASP A 84 -1.99 -17.65 -10.61
N LYS A 85 -1.63 -18.56 -11.53
CA LYS A 85 -1.12 -18.20 -12.87
C LYS A 85 -2.12 -17.41 -13.73
N ASN A 86 -3.40 -17.40 -13.36
CA ASN A 86 -4.47 -16.70 -14.05
C ASN A 86 -4.82 -15.36 -13.36
N GLY A 87 -4.14 -15.03 -12.25
CA GLY A 87 -4.39 -13.83 -11.47
C GLY A 87 -5.52 -13.95 -10.45
N ASN A 88 -6.03 -15.17 -10.18
CA ASN A 88 -7.02 -15.37 -9.14
C ASN A 88 -6.37 -15.37 -7.75
N LEU A 89 -7.04 -14.81 -6.75
CA LEU A 89 -6.61 -14.87 -5.37
C LEU A 89 -6.53 -16.33 -4.91
N LYS A 90 -5.42 -16.68 -4.27
CA LYS A 90 -5.31 -17.94 -3.53
C LYS A 90 -5.76 -17.71 -2.10
N HIS A 91 -6.38 -18.73 -1.50
CA HIS A 91 -6.79 -18.71 -0.09
C HIS A 91 -7.85 -17.66 0.27
N ALA A 92 -8.59 -17.13 -0.71
CA ALA A 92 -9.74 -16.25 -0.54
C ALA A 92 -11.06 -17.03 -0.47
N ASP A 93 -11.05 -18.20 0.16
CA ASP A 93 -12.21 -19.10 0.20
C ASP A 93 -13.29 -18.62 1.19
N ASP A 94 -13.05 -17.52 1.89
CA ASP A 94 -13.94 -16.89 2.87
C ASP A 94 -15.03 -16.02 2.24
N PHE A 95 -14.88 -15.66 0.96
CA PHE A 95 -15.93 -15.04 0.15
C PHE A 95 -15.93 -15.61 -1.28
N TYR A 96 -17.09 -15.59 -1.93
CA TYR A 96 -17.18 -15.92 -3.35
C TYR A 96 -18.34 -15.17 -3.99
N PHE A 97 -18.18 -14.85 -5.27
CA PHE A 97 -19.26 -14.39 -6.14
C PHE A 97 -19.82 -15.57 -6.93
N GLU A 98 -21.15 -15.68 -6.93
CA GLU A 98 -21.88 -16.62 -7.78
C GLU A 98 -22.32 -15.88 -9.06
N VAL A 99 -21.65 -16.16 -10.17
CA VAL A 99 -22.00 -15.57 -11.47
C VAL A 99 -22.88 -16.54 -12.23
N THR A 100 -24.15 -16.16 -12.41
CA THR A 100 -25.09 -16.93 -13.24
C THR A 100 -25.06 -16.41 -14.67
N ILE A 101 -24.73 -17.27 -15.62
CA ILE A 101 -24.77 -16.92 -17.05
C ILE A 101 -26.19 -17.09 -17.59
N ASP A 102 -26.66 -16.10 -18.35
CA ASP A 102 -27.95 -16.15 -19.04
C ASP A 102 -28.05 -17.40 -19.91
N ARG A 103 -29.21 -18.05 -19.88
CA ARG A 103 -29.54 -19.31 -20.58
C ARG A 103 -29.14 -19.32 -22.05
N ARG A 104 -29.09 -18.15 -22.72
CA ARG A 104 -28.67 -18.04 -24.13
C ARG A 104 -27.17 -18.28 -24.33
N GLN A 105 -26.34 -17.88 -23.37
CA GLN A 105 -24.88 -18.03 -23.43
C GLN A 105 -24.39 -19.35 -22.80
N GLN A 106 -25.26 -20.06 -22.08
CA GLN A 106 -24.98 -21.35 -21.46
C GLN A 106 -24.50 -22.43 -22.46
N LYS A 107 -24.97 -22.37 -23.73
CA LYS A 107 -24.54 -23.31 -24.79
C LYS A 107 -23.05 -23.17 -25.16
N SER A 108 -22.44 -22.00 -24.93
CA SER A 108 -21.02 -21.76 -25.24
C SER A 108 -20.10 -22.06 -24.06
N PHE A 109 -20.55 -21.87 -22.82
CA PHE A 109 -19.70 -21.99 -21.63
C PHE A 109 -19.91 -23.28 -20.83
N GLY A 110 -20.98 -24.05 -21.08
CA GLY A 110 -21.21 -25.37 -20.49
C GLY A 110 -21.59 -25.37 -19.00
N GLN A 111 -21.13 -24.39 -18.21
CA GLN A 111 -21.51 -24.16 -16.81
C GLN A 111 -22.45 -22.97 -16.68
N GLN A 112 -23.51 -23.16 -15.88
CA GLN A 112 -24.51 -22.14 -15.59
C GLN A 112 -24.06 -21.17 -14.49
N ILE A 113 -23.18 -21.64 -13.61
CA ILE A 113 -22.78 -20.96 -12.38
C ILE A 113 -21.26 -21.04 -12.26
N PHE A 114 -20.62 -19.89 -12.12
CA PHE A 114 -19.19 -19.78 -11.82
C PHE A 114 -19.05 -19.27 -10.38
N LYS A 115 -18.23 -19.97 -9.59
CA LYS A 115 -17.79 -19.49 -8.28
C LYS A 115 -16.42 -18.86 -8.45
N ILE A 116 -16.33 -17.56 -8.19
CA ILE A 116 -15.09 -16.79 -8.25
C ILE A 116 -14.80 -16.36 -6.80
N PRO A 117 -13.62 -16.66 -6.24
CA PRO A 117 -13.18 -16.09 -4.98
C PRO A 117 -13.15 -14.56 -5.08
#